data_AF-A0AAW2DCE4-F1
#
_entry.id   AF-A0AAW2DCE4-F1
#
_cell.length_a   1.000
_cell.length_b   1.000
_cell.length_c   1.000
_cell.angle_alpha   90.00
_cell.angle_beta   90.00
_cell.angle_gamma   90.00
#
_symmetry.space_group_name_H-M   'P 1'
#
loop_
_entity.id
_entity.type
_entity.pdbx_description
1 polymer ?
#
loop_
_entity_poly.entity_id
_entity_poly.type
_entity_poly.pdbx_seq_one_letter_code
_entity_poly.pdbx_strand_id
1 'polypeptide(L)'
;MKVAASCLWLASKLEESPRKARQVLIVFHKKECRMENLQIKHLEIGSQKYYDLKTDLSRTKRNILKEIGFVCHVEHPHKFTSNYLAICEAQLSIFHPPPSSNTDRDKRHDRRHVRKEWMIEI
;
A
#
# COMPACT_ATOMS: atom_id res chain seq x y z
N MET A 1 14.18 -10.08 10.47
CA MET A 1 12.81 -9.90 9.92
C MET A 1 11.84 -9.08 10.79
N LYS A 2 12.06 -8.97 12.12
CA LYS A 2 11.16 -8.26 13.05
C LYS A 2 10.91 -6.78 12.72
N VAL A 3 11.96 -6.04 12.32
CA VAL A 3 11.86 -4.63 11.92
C VAL A 3 10.96 -4.48 10.69
N ALA A 4 11.22 -5.24 9.62
CA ALA A 4 10.42 -5.21 8.40
C ALA A 4 8.92 -5.53 8.65
N ALA A 5 8.61 -6.54 9.47
CA ALA A 5 7.23 -6.86 9.83
C ALA A 5 6.56 -5.71 10.60
N SER A 6 7.31 -5.08 11.51
CA SER A 6 6.81 -3.97 12.33
C SER A 6 6.59 -2.71 11.49
N CYS A 7 7.49 -2.42 10.55
CA CYS A 7 7.34 -1.31 9.60
C CYS A 7 6.12 -1.52 8.71
N LEU A 8 5.93 -2.71 8.14
CA LEU A 8 4.75 -3.00 7.31
C LEU A 8 3.45 -2.88 8.12
N TRP A 9 3.44 -3.43 9.34
CA TRP A 9 2.27 -3.31 10.21
C TRP A 9 1.99 -1.85 10.60
N LEU A 10 3.04 -1.06 10.85
CA LEU A 10 2.91 0.36 11.13
C LEU A 10 2.35 1.13 9.92
N ALA A 11 2.94 0.94 8.73
CA ALA A 11 2.49 1.57 7.49
C ALA A 11 1.01 1.28 7.20
N SER A 12 0.57 0.03 7.37
CA SER A 12 -0.85 -0.32 7.15
C SER A 12 -1.83 0.41 8.08
N LYS A 13 -1.37 0.85 9.26
CA LYS A 13 -2.21 1.65 10.16
C LYS A 13 -2.22 3.13 9.81
N LEU A 14 -1.17 3.61 9.15
CA LEU A 14 -1.01 5.01 8.74
C LEU A 14 -1.77 5.30 7.45
N GLU A 15 -1.80 4.37 6.50
CA GLU A 15 -2.46 4.52 5.19
C GLU A 15 -3.96 4.15 5.20
N GLU A 16 -4.64 4.26 6.35
CA GLU A 16 -6.09 4.00 6.53
C GLU A 16 -6.60 2.60 6.06
N SER A 17 -5.70 1.65 5.77
CA SER A 17 -6.00 0.26 5.40
C SER A 17 -5.53 -0.74 6.48
N PRO A 18 -6.04 -0.65 7.74
CA PRO A 18 -5.46 -1.33 8.89
C PRO A 18 -5.46 -2.85 8.72
N ARG A 19 -4.26 -3.44 8.65
CA ARG A 19 -4.09 -4.89 8.66
C ARG A 19 -3.97 -5.42 10.10
N LYS A 20 -4.55 -6.60 10.35
CA LYS A 20 -4.44 -7.25 11.67
C LYS A 20 -3.00 -7.75 11.85
N ALA A 21 -2.43 -7.60 13.06
CA ALA A 21 -1.08 -8.09 13.38
C ALA A 21 -0.91 -9.58 13.03
N ARG A 22 -1.95 -10.38 13.22
CA ARG A 22 -2.00 -11.80 12.84
C ARG A 22 -1.66 -12.01 11.36
N GLN A 23 -2.23 -11.21 10.46
CA GLN A 23 -1.99 -11.37 9.01
C GLN A 23 -0.52 -11.10 8.66
N VAL A 24 0.04 -10.04 9.23
CA VAL A 24 1.46 -9.70 9.07
C VAL A 24 2.34 -10.84 9.60
N LEU A 25 2.07 -11.33 10.81
CA LEU A 25 2.85 -12.41 11.42
C LEU A 25 2.79 -13.71 10.62
N ILE A 26 1.63 -14.09 10.08
CA ILE A 26 1.50 -15.29 9.25
C ILE A 26 2.33 -15.16 7.96
N VAL A 27 2.28 -14.01 7.28
CA VAL A 27 3.04 -13.78 6.04
C VAL A 27 4.54 -13.80 6.32
N PHE A 28 4.98 -13.10 7.37
CA PHE A 28 6.40 -13.07 7.73
C PHE A 28 6.91 -14.42 8.23
N HIS A 29 6.09 -15.18 8.96
CA HIS A 29 6.45 -16.54 9.36
C HIS A 29 6.62 -17.47 8.15
N LYS A 30 5.70 -17.42 7.18
CA LYS A 30 5.84 -18.19 5.93
C LYS A 30 7.09 -17.79 5.15
N LYS A 31 7.39 -16.48 5.08
CA LYS A 31 8.62 -15.98 4.45
C LYS A 31 9.86 -16.53 5.15
N GLU A 32 9.87 -16.57 6.47
CA GLU A 32 10.99 -17.09 7.28
C GLU A 32 11.23 -18.56 6.99
N CYS A 33 10.18 -19.39 7.06
CA CYS A 33 10.29 -20.81 6.75
C CYS A 33 10.84 -21.05 5.33
N ARG A 34 10.40 -20.26 4.34
CA ARG A 34 10.91 -20.37 2.97
C ARG A 34 12.38 -19.99 2.87
N MET A 35 12.82 -18.94 3.56
CA MET A 35 14.23 -18.50 3.54
C MET A 35 15.16 -19.51 4.21
N GLU A 36 14.68 -20.21 5.24
CA GLU A 36 15.43 -21.21 5.98
C GLU A 36 15.30 -22.64 5.40
N ASN A 37 14.60 -22.80 4.26
CA ASN A 37 14.24 -24.09 3.67
C ASN A 37 13.53 -25.05 4.64
N LEU A 38 12.82 -24.49 5.62
CA LEU A 38 12.00 -25.24 6.56
C LEU A 38 10.63 -25.54 5.94
N GLN A 39 10.02 -26.63 6.40
CA GLN A 39 8.64 -26.93 6.07
C GLN A 39 7.74 -25.73 6.45
N ILE A 40 6.96 -25.23 5.49
CA ILE A 40 6.04 -24.11 5.69
C ILE A 40 4.90 -24.59 6.59
N LYS A 41 5.02 -24.34 7.89
CA LYS A 41 4.00 -24.67 8.89
C LYS A 41 3.06 -23.49 9.12
N HIS A 42 1.83 -23.81 9.50
CA HIS A 42 0.88 -22.78 9.93
C HIS A 42 1.31 -22.21 11.28
N LEU A 43 1.25 -20.89 11.42
CA LEU A 43 1.48 -20.25 12.72
C LEU A 43 0.22 -20.39 13.58
N GLU A 44 0.28 -21.27 14.57
CA GLU A 44 -0.84 -21.48 15.49
C GLU A 44 -1.06 -20.28 16.42
N ILE A 45 -2.30 -19.79 16.44
CA ILE A 45 -2.69 -18.54 17.12
C ILE A 45 -2.69 -18.68 18.66
N GLY A 46 -2.78 -19.91 19.17
CA GLY A 46 -2.69 -20.23 20.59
C GLY A 46 -1.28 -20.60 21.06
N SER A 47 -0.31 -20.69 20.15
CA SER A 47 1.05 -21.11 20.51
C SER A 47 1.79 -20.01 21.26
N GLN A 48 2.66 -20.42 22.20
CA GLN A 48 3.56 -19.48 22.91
C GLN A 48 4.38 -18.64 21.91
N LYS A 49 4.89 -19.28 20.85
CA LYS A 49 5.61 -18.62 19.76
C LYS A 49 4.84 -17.47 19.14
N TYR A 50 3.53 -17.62 18.90
CA TYR A 50 2.71 -16.54 18.37
C TYR A 50 2.61 -15.36 19.34
N TYR A 51 2.44 -15.63 20.64
CA TYR A 51 2.39 -14.58 21.65
C TYR A 51 3.71 -13.82 21.77
N ASP A 52 4.83 -14.52 21.72
CA ASP A 52 6.17 -13.91 21.75
C ASP A 52 6.37 -13.02 20.53
N LEU A 53 6.06 -13.52 19.32
CA LEU A 53 6.14 -12.75 18.08
C LEU A 53 5.25 -11.52 18.09
N LYS A 54 4.02 -11.63 18.62
CA LYS A 54 3.09 -10.51 18.75
C LYS A 54 3.59 -9.44 19.73
N THR A 55 4.20 -9.87 20.82
CA THR A 55 4.81 -9.00 21.83
C THR A 55 6.01 -8.26 21.24
N ASP A 56 6.89 -8.98 20.56
CA ASP A 56 8.06 -8.43 19.87
C ASP A 56 7.68 -7.45 18.77
N LEU A 57 6.65 -7.77 17.97
CA LEU A 57 6.11 -6.87 16.95
C LEU A 57 5.64 -5.55 17.59
N SER A 58 4.95 -5.64 18.73
CA SER A 58 4.44 -4.47 19.46
C SER A 58 5.56 -3.64 20.10
N ARG A 59 6.62 -4.28 20.60
CA ARG A 59 7.82 -3.61 21.13
C ARG A 59 8.58 -2.90 20.02
N THR A 60 8.88 -3.62 18.94
CA THR A 60 9.64 -3.09 17.80
C THR A 60 8.90 -1.91 17.14
N LYS A 61 7.57 -2.00 16.97
CA LYS A 61 6.76 -0.88 16.47
C LYS A 61 6.92 0.38 17.32
N ARG A 62 6.89 0.25 18.65
CA ARG A 62 7.08 1.40 19.57
C ARG A 62 8.48 1.99 19.43
N ASN A 63 9.50 1.15 19.28
CA ASN A 63 10.87 1.61 19.10
C ASN A 63 11.04 2.37 17.78
N ILE A 64 10.49 1.87 16.68
CA ILE A 64 10.49 2.55 15.38
C ILE A 64 9.83 3.94 15.50
N LEU A 65 8.65 4.01 16.12
CA LEU A 65 7.93 5.27 16.33
C LEU A 65 8.73 6.29 17.15
N LYS A 66 9.42 5.82 18.19
CA LYS A 66 10.30 6.67 19.01
C LYS A 66 11.47 7.21 18.20
N GLU A 67 12.11 6.35 17.41
CA GLU A 67 13.27 6.71 16.60
C GLU A 67 12.94 7.76 15.53
N ILE A 68 11.77 7.66 14.90
CA ILE A 68 11.31 8.63 13.89
C ILE A 68 10.64 9.87 14.50
N GLY A 69 10.68 10.03 15.83
CA GLY A 69 10.07 11.16 16.52
C GLY A 69 8.55 11.27 16.34
N PHE A 70 7.87 10.14 16.07
CA PHE A 70 6.46 10.08 15.69
C PHE A 70 6.07 10.88 14.44
N VAL A 71 7.04 11.41 13.68
CA VAL A 71 6.80 12.08 12.39
C VAL A 71 6.60 11.00 11.33
N CYS A 72 5.33 10.64 11.12
CA CYS A 72 4.93 9.58 10.19
C CYS A 72 4.21 10.12 8.95
N HIS A 73 4.04 11.44 8.86
CA HIS A 73 3.40 12.07 7.71
C HIS A 73 4.38 12.03 6.53
N VAL A 74 4.00 11.32 5.48
CA VAL A 74 4.75 11.26 4.24
C VAL A 74 3.84 11.80 3.15
N GLU A 75 4.28 12.87 2.50
CA GLU A 75 3.71 13.23 1.21
C GLU A 75 4.29 12.29 0.17
N HIS A 76 3.49 11.33 -0.28
CA HIS A 76 3.95 10.39 -1.29
C HIS A 76 4.20 11.11 -2.62
N PRO A 77 5.35 10.89 -3.27
CA PRO A 77 5.71 11.62 -4.48
C PRO A 77 4.78 11.36 -5.66
N HIS A 78 4.01 10.26 -5.63
CA HIS A 78 3.00 9.97 -6.64
C HIS A 78 1.89 11.03 -6.71
N LYS A 79 1.61 11.76 -5.62
CA LYS A 79 0.67 12.90 -5.65
C LYS A 79 1.15 13.99 -6.62
N PHE A 80 2.47 14.24 -6.65
CA PHE A 80 3.06 15.18 -7.60
C PHE A 80 2.99 14.63 -9.02
N THR A 81 3.32 13.35 -9.22
CA THR A 81 3.24 12.71 -10.55
C THR A 81 1.85 12.83 -11.18
N SER A 82 0.78 12.57 -10.42
CA SER A 82 -0.59 12.71 -10.91
C SER A 82 -0.94 14.16 -11.25
N ASN A 83 -0.49 15.11 -10.42
CA ASN A 83 -0.73 16.53 -10.67
C ASN A 83 0.01 17.03 -11.93
N TYR A 84 1.27 16.62 -12.13
CA TYR A 84 2.04 16.97 -13.33
C TYR A 84 1.43 16.35 -14.59
N LEU A 85 0.98 15.09 -14.54
CA LEU A 85 0.29 14.47 -15.67
C LEU A 85 -1.00 15.22 -16.03
N ALA A 86 -1.81 15.61 -15.04
CA ALA A 86 -3.03 16.38 -15.28
C ALA A 86 -2.74 17.77 -15.89
N ILE A 87 -1.69 18.45 -15.43
CA ILE A 87 -1.25 19.74 -15.99
C ILE A 87 -0.76 19.58 -17.43
N CYS A 88 0.05 18.55 -17.71
CA CYS A 88 0.55 18.26 -19.06
C CYS A 88 -0.60 17.91 -20.02
N GLU A 89 -1.56 17.09 -19.60
CA GLU A 89 -2.75 16.75 -20.39
C GLU A 89 -3.65 17.96 -20.67
N ALA A 90 -3.80 18.85 -19.67
CA ALA A 90 -4.54 20.10 -19.84
C ALA A 90 -3.86 21.03 -20.86
N GLN A 91 -2.52 21.13 -20.85
CA GLN A 91 -1.77 21.94 -21.81
C GLN A 91 -1.81 21.36 -23.23
N LEU A 92 -1.72 20.03 -23.38
CA LEU A 92 -1.87 19.36 -24.67
C LEU A 92 -3.27 19.54 -25.27
N SER A 93 -4.31 19.56 -24.42
CA SER A 93 -5.70 19.82 -24.83
C SER A 93 -5.94 21.27 -25.27
N ILE A 94 -5.14 22.22 -24.77
CA ILE A 94 -5.17 23.62 -25.20
C ILE A 94 -4.48 23.80 -26.56
N PHE A 95 -3.43 23.02 -26.83
CA PHE A 95 -2.65 23.11 -28.08
C PHE A 95 -3.29 22.35 -29.24
N HIS A 96 -4.06 21.29 -28.96
CA HIS A 96 -4.90 20.59 -29.94
C HIS A 96 -6.39 20.75 -29.58
N PRO A 97 -7.07 21.80 -30.09
CA PRO A 97 -8.51 21.89 -29.93
C PRO A 97 -9.18 20.68 -30.61
N PRO A 98 -10.25 20.13 -30.02
CA PRO A 98 -10.91 18.95 -30.57
C PRO A 98 -11.43 19.27 -31.98
N PRO A 99 -11.26 18.35 -32.96
CA PRO A 99 -11.80 18.56 -34.30
C PRO A 99 -13.32 18.68 -34.20
N SER A 100 -13.85 19.74 -34.81
CA SER A 100 -15.28 19.99 -34.90
C SER A 100 -15.93 18.97 -35.84
N SER A 101 -16.42 17.85 -35.32
CA SER A 101 -17.52 17.10 -35.95
C SER A 101 -18.06 15.97 -35.08
N ASN A 102 -19.40 15.95 -35.01
CA ASN A 102 -20.29 14.90 -34.50
C ASN A 102 -19.74 13.46 -34.65
N THR A 103 -19.31 12.82 -33.56
CA THR A 103 -19.34 11.35 -33.34
C THR A 103 -18.95 11.01 -31.89
N ASP A 104 -19.69 11.54 -30.91
CA ASP A 104 -19.21 11.62 -29.51
C ASP A 104 -20.09 10.92 -28.45
N ARG A 105 -20.82 9.84 -28.81
CA ARG A 105 -21.56 9.06 -27.80
C ARG A 105 -20.89 7.77 -27.36
N ASP A 106 -20.07 7.13 -28.20
CA ASP A 106 -19.51 5.82 -27.87
C ASP A 106 -18.25 5.90 -26.99
N LYS A 107 -17.37 6.89 -27.22
CA LYS A 107 -16.08 7.01 -26.50
C LYS A 107 -16.18 7.57 -25.08
N ARG A 108 -17.36 8.04 -24.66
CA ARG A 108 -17.61 8.55 -23.30
C ARG A 108 -18.00 7.45 -22.30
N HIS A 109 -18.36 6.26 -22.77
CA HIS A 109 -18.63 5.13 -21.88
C HIS A 109 -17.32 4.43 -21.49
N ASP A 110 -16.44 4.24 -22.46
CA ASP A 110 -15.12 3.63 -22.28
C ASP A 110 -14.20 4.46 -21.34
N ARG A 111 -14.10 5.77 -21.56
CA ARG A 111 -13.30 6.67 -20.69
C ARG A 111 -13.78 6.74 -19.24
N ARG A 112 -15.06 6.47 -18.98
CA ARG A 112 -15.58 6.38 -17.60
C ARG A 112 -15.37 5.01 -16.97
N HIS A 113 -15.18 3.96 -17.78
CA HIS A 113 -14.86 2.62 -17.30
C HIS A 113 -13.38 2.54 -16.89
N VAL A 114 -12.48 2.98 -17.77
CA VAL A 114 -11.04 3.03 -17.50
C VAL A 114 -10.76 3.87 -16.26
N ARG A 115 -11.28 5.09 -16.16
CA ARG A 115 -11.04 5.96 -14.99
C ARG A 115 -11.54 5.37 -13.66
N LYS A 116 -12.50 4.43 -13.68
CA LYS A 116 -12.97 3.73 -12.48
C LYS A 116 -12.08 2.54 -12.12
N GLU A 117 -11.56 1.79 -13.09
CA GLU A 117 -10.63 0.69 -12.85
C GLU A 117 -9.34 1.16 -12.16
N TRP A 118 -8.79 2.31 -12.60
CA TRP A 118 -7.58 2.88 -12.01
C TRP A 118 -7.78 3.52 -10.62
N MET A 119 -9.01 3.88 -10.25
CA MET A 119 -9.33 4.39 -8.90
C MET A 119 -9.56 3.29 -7.86
N ILE A 120 -9.68 2.03 -8.27
CA ILE A 120 -9.91 0.88 -7.36
C ILE A 120 -8.58 0.23 -6.91
N GLU A 121 -7.45 0.57 -7.55
CA GLU A 121 -6.11 0.04 -7.24
C GLU A 121 -5.19 1.00 -6.47
N ILE A 122 -5.71 2.11 -5.94
CA ILE A 122 -5.03 3.01 -4.99
C ILE A 122 -5.74 2.93 -3.63
#